data_AF-A0A4R8I0K1-F1
#
_entry.id   AF-A0A4R8I0K1-F1
#
_cell.length_a   1.000
_cell.length_b   1.000
_cell.length_c   1.000
_cell.angle_alpha   90.00
_cell.angle_beta   90.00
_cell.angle_gamma   90.00
#
_symmetry.space_group_name_H-M   'P 1'
#
loop_
_entity.id
_entity.type
_entity.pdbx_description
1 polymer ?
#
loop_
_entity_poly.entity_id
_entity_poly.type
_entity_poly.pdbx_seq_one_letter_code
_entity_poly.pdbx_strand_id
1 'polypeptide(L)' 'MASREFRRMLEGYGLTTANIFYRLPDHPAIMQSYIWQDYDL' A
#
# COMPACT_ATOMS: atom_id res chain seq x y z
N MET A 1 8.03 -22.29 8.62
CA MET A 1 8.74 -21.08 9.10
C MET A 1 7.83 -19.88 8.88
N ALA A 2 7.90 -18.84 9.72
CA ALA A 2 7.04 -17.66 9.57
C ALA A 2 7.45 -16.77 8.36
N SER A 3 6.49 -16.03 7.81
CA SER A 3 6.73 -15.12 6.68
C SER A 3 7.67 -13.97 7.06
N ARG A 4 8.22 -13.27 6.07
CA ARG A 4 9.13 -12.13 6.29
C ARG A 4 8.38 -10.94 6.88
N GLU A 5 7.15 -10.76 6.44
CA GLU A 5 6.19 -9.75 6.80
C GLU A 5 5.77 -9.92 8.26
N PHE A 6 5.50 -11.16 8.66
CA PHE A 6 5.22 -11.50 10.05
C PHE A 6 6.42 -11.20 10.95
N ARG A 7 7.64 -11.50 10.50
CA ARG A 7 8.87 -11.15 11.23
C ARG A 7 9.03 -9.65 11.39
N ARG A 8 8.77 -8.86 10.35
CA ARG A 8 8.79 -7.39 10.43
C ARG A 8 7.75 -6.84 11.41
N MET A 9 6.54 -7.41 11.43
CA MET A 9 5.54 -7.02 12.43
C MET A 9 6.01 -7.31 13.86
N LEU A 10 6.70 -8.44 14.08
CA LEU A 10 7.27 -8.78 15.39
C LEU A 10 8.47 -7.89 15.77
N GLU A 11 9.21 -7.40 14.79
CA GLU A 11 10.30 -6.44 14.98
C GLU A 11 9.80 -5.02 15.29
N GLY A 12 8.48 -4.79 15.25
CA GLY A 12 7.83 -3.53 15.61
C GLY A 12 7.60 -2.58 14.43
N TYR A 13 7.88 -2.99 13.19
CA TYR A 13 7.60 -2.17 12.02
C TYR A 13 6.08 -1.99 11.82
N GLY A 14 5.65 -0.74 11.68
CA GLY A 14 4.33 -0.36 11.22
C GLY A 14 4.19 -0.53 9.70
N LEU A 15 3.06 -1.10 9.26
CA LEU A 15 2.71 -1.15 7.84
C LEU A 15 1.82 0.05 7.50
N THR A 16 2.38 1.06 6.85
CA THR A 16 1.62 2.19 6.33
C THR A 16 0.84 1.74 5.10
N THR A 17 -0.46 2.04 5.06
CA THR A 17 -1.34 1.71 3.93
C THR A 17 -2.08 2.95 3.45
N ALA A 18 -2.07 3.21 2.15
CA ALA A 18 -2.80 4.30 1.52
C ALA A 18 -3.65 3.81 0.34
N ASN A 19 -4.86 4.37 0.22
CA ASN A 19 -5.69 4.22 -0.97
C ASN A 19 -5.46 5.41 -1.87
N ILE A 20 -5.06 5.15 -3.12
CA ILE A 20 -4.82 6.18 -4.13
C ILE A 20 -5.94 6.10 -5.15
N PHE A 21 -6.70 7.18 -5.26
CA PHE A 21 -7.70 7.37 -6.31
C PHE A 21 -7.12 8.24 -7.40
N TYR A 22 -6.98 7.68 -8.60
CA TYR A 22 -6.39 8.37 -9.74
C TYR A 22 -7.40 8.50 -10.87
N ARG A 23 -7.55 9.72 -11.36
CA ARG A 23 -8.35 10.03 -12.55
C ARG A 23 -7.39 10.33 -13.70
N LEU A 24 -7.49 9.52 -14.75
CA LEU A 24 -6.68 9.71 -15.96
C LEU A 24 -7.07 11.04 -16.63
N PRO A 25 -6.10 11.93 -16.92
CA PRO A 25 -6.38 13.20 -17.59
C PRO A 25 -7.08 13.01 -18.95
N ASP A 26 -6.63 12.04 -19.75
CA ASP A 26 -7.15 11.77 -21.09
C ASP A 26 -8.46 10.94 -21.08
N HIS A 27 -8.77 10.30 -19.95
CA HIS A 27 -9.96 9.45 -19.77
C HIS A 27 -10.66 9.73 -18.43
N PRO A 28 -11.26 10.92 -18.27
CA PRO A 28 -11.76 11.39 -16.98
C PRO A 28 -12.97 10.60 -16.45
N ALA A 29 -13.62 9.79 -17.29
CA ALA A 29 -14.70 8.89 -16.88
C ALA A 29 -14.19 7.65 -16.12
N ILE A 30 -12.89 7.35 -16.21
CA ILE A 30 -12.27 6.22 -15.51
C ILE A 30 -11.71 6.71 -14.18
N MET A 31 -12.14 6.06 -13.10
CA MET A 31 -11.55 6.23 -11.77
C MET A 31 -10.81 4.94 -11.41
N GLN A 32 -9.49 5.03 -11.25
CA GLN A 32 -8.65 3.91 -10.83
C GLN A 32 -8.42 3.97 -9.32
N SER A 33 -8.43 2.81 -8.67
CA SER A 33 -8.06 2.65 -7.27
C SER A 33 -6.80 1.80 -7.16
N TYR A 34 -5.85 2.28 -6.38
CA TYR A 34 -4.61 1.58 -6.08
C TYR A 34 -4.42 1.49 -4.58
N ILE A 35 -3.77 0.41 -4.14
CA ILE A 35 -3.32 0.25 -2.77
C ILE A 35 -1.81 0.40 -2.77
N TRP A 36 -1.31 1.37 -2.01
CA TRP A 36 0.11 1.50 -1.69
C TRP A 36 0.34 1.04 -0.26
N GLN A 37 1.38 0.23 -0.04
CA GLN A 37 1.77 -0.24 1.28
C GLN A 37 3.28 -0.20 1.42
N ASP A 38 3.76 0.30 2.54
CA ASP A 38 5.18 0.29 2.87
C ASP A 38 5.42 0.24 4.38
N TYR A 39 6.57 -0.31 4.76
CA TYR A 39 7.01 -0.34 6.15
C TYR A 39 7.67 0.99 6.54
N ASP A 40 7.52 1.39 7.81
CA ASP A 40 8.21 2.52 8.41
C ASP A 40 9.70 2.22 8.71
N LEU A 41 10.49 2.05 7.65
CA LEU A 41 11.96 1.87 7.72
C LEU A 41 12.72 3.19 7.85
#